data_AF-H1G027-F1
#
_entry.id   AF-H1G027-F1
#
_cell.length_a   1.000
_cell.length_b   1.000
_cell.length_c   1.000
_cell.angle_alpha   90.00
_cell.angle_beta   90.00
_cell.angle_gamma   90.00
#
_symmetry.space_group_name_H-M   'P 1'
#
loop_
_entity.id
_entity.type
_entity.pdbx_description
1 polymer ?
#
loop_
_entity_poly.entity_id
_entity_poly.type
_entity_poly.pdbx_seq_one_letter_code
_entity_poly.pdbx_strand_id
1 'polypeptide(L)'
;MSEKMRDLLKKILAEETSISAKTREQIQQTLASAGSLTEQRSAYWKANLNILGWCLGVWFIAGYLLPIFMVDVLNTMSIGGYPLGFWMAQQGSIYTFLVLIFFYAWWMNRLDKKFDVHEE
;
A
#
# COMPACT_ATOMS: atom_id res chain seq x y z
N MET A 1 -34.30 50.88 -27.58
CA MET A 1 -33.80 49.53 -27.24
C MET A 1 -34.99 48.57 -27.23
N SER A 2 -35.10 47.70 -28.25
CA SER A 2 -36.24 46.79 -28.47
C SER A 2 -36.38 45.75 -27.35
N GLU A 3 -37.59 45.36 -27.00
CA GLU A 3 -37.88 44.27 -26.03
C GLU A 3 -37.11 43.00 -26.35
N LYS A 4 -37.00 42.66 -27.63
CA LYS A 4 -36.26 41.49 -28.12
C LYS A 4 -34.78 41.54 -27.75
N MET A 5 -34.17 42.73 -27.74
CA MET A 5 -32.76 42.88 -27.34
C MET A 5 -32.57 42.61 -25.85
N ARG A 6 -33.50 43.08 -25.01
CA ARG A 6 -33.42 42.87 -23.55
C ARG A 6 -33.56 41.39 -23.18
N ASP A 7 -34.42 40.66 -23.88
CA ASP A 7 -34.59 39.22 -23.65
C ASP A 7 -33.37 38.40 -24.09
N LEU A 8 -32.71 38.80 -25.18
CA LEU A 8 -31.50 38.14 -25.67
C LEU A 8 -30.35 38.32 -24.68
N LEU A 9 -30.18 39.54 -24.14
CA LEU A 9 -29.20 39.81 -23.09
C LEU A 9 -29.46 38.98 -21.82
N LYS A 10 -30.72 38.84 -21.40
CA LYS A 10 -31.08 38.02 -20.24
C LYS A 10 -30.78 36.53 -20.45
N LYS A 11 -31.04 36.00 -21.65
CA LYS A 11 -30.76 34.60 -21.98
C LYS A 11 -29.25 34.30 -21.97
N ILE A 12 -28.46 35.17 -22.59
CA ILE A 12 -26.99 35.04 -22.62
C ILE A 12 -26.43 35.10 -21.20
N LEU A 13 -26.87 36.06 -20.39
CA LEU A 13 -26.45 36.17 -18.99
C LEU A 13 -26.83 34.93 -18.17
N ALA A 14 -28.05 34.40 -18.34
CA ALA A 14 -28.49 33.19 -17.66
C ALA A 14 -27.73 31.93 -18.10
N GLU A 15 -27.34 31.86 -19.37
CA GLU A 15 -26.53 30.76 -19.91
C GLU A 15 -25.10 30.81 -19.35
N GLU A 16 -24.45 31.97 -19.33
CA GLU A 16 -23.12 32.15 -18.73
C GLU A 16 -23.10 31.81 -17.23
N THR A 17 -24.14 32.19 -16.47
CA THR A 17 -24.20 31.83 -15.05
C THR A 17 -24.36 30.33 -14.84
N SER A 18 -25.15 29.65 -15.68
CA SER A 18 -25.32 28.19 -15.61
C SER A 18 -24.04 27.42 -15.95
N ILE A 19 -23.29 27.88 -16.96
CA ILE A 19 -22.00 27.30 -17.35
C ILE A 19 -20.98 27.50 -16.23
N SER A 20 -20.93 28.69 -15.62
CA SER A 20 -20.06 28.98 -14.48
C SER A 20 -20.41 28.12 -13.27
N ALA A 21 -21.70 27.91 -12.97
CA ALA A 21 -22.15 27.04 -11.89
C ALA A 21 -21.73 25.59 -12.13
N LYS A 22 -22.00 25.04 -13.32
CA LYS A 22 -21.63 23.67 -13.68
C LYS A 22 -20.12 23.43 -13.65
N THR A 23 -19.33 24.41 -14.10
CA THR A 23 -17.87 24.36 -14.05
C THR A 23 -17.36 24.29 -12.61
N ARG A 24 -17.96 25.08 -11.70
CA ARG A 24 -17.61 25.06 -10.27
C ARG A 24 -17.94 23.73 -9.61
N GLU A 25 -19.12 23.17 -9.90
CA GLU A 25 -19.52 21.85 -9.39
C GLU A 25 -18.55 20.76 -9.85
N GLN A 26 -18.19 20.75 -11.14
CA GLN A 26 -17.27 19.76 -11.69
C GLN A 26 -15.85 19.89 -11.12
N ILE A 27 -15.37 21.12 -10.90
CA ILE A 27 -14.10 21.36 -10.21
C ILE A 27 -14.17 20.87 -8.76
N GLN A 28 -15.24 21.16 -8.03
CA GLN A 28 -15.41 20.68 -6.65
C GLN A 28 -15.46 19.16 -6.57
N GLN A 29 -16.15 18.50 -7.50
CA GLN A 29 -16.21 17.04 -7.57
C GLN A 29 -14.84 16.43 -7.93
N THR A 30 -14.07 17.09 -8.79
CA THR A 30 -12.70 16.67 -9.13
C THR A 30 -11.75 16.86 -7.96
N LEU A 31 -11.86 17.98 -7.22
CA LEU A 31 -11.05 18.24 -6.02
C LEU A 31 -11.41 17.28 -4.88
N ALA A 32 -12.70 17.00 -4.67
CA ALA A 32 -13.17 16.06 -3.67
C ALA A 32 -12.71 14.62 -3.97
N SER A 33 -12.87 14.15 -5.22
CA SER A 33 -12.37 12.84 -5.65
C SER A 33 -10.84 12.78 -5.54
N ALA A 34 -10.10 13.79 -6.02
CA ALA A 34 -8.64 13.84 -5.88
C ALA A 34 -8.16 13.80 -4.42
N GLY A 35 -8.85 14.51 -3.52
CA GLY A 35 -8.57 14.48 -2.08
C GLY A 35 -8.76 13.08 -1.48
N SER A 36 -9.92 12.45 -1.74
CA SER A 36 -10.24 11.11 -1.23
C SER A 36 -9.27 10.03 -1.74
N LEU A 37 -8.89 10.07 -3.03
CA LEU A 37 -7.92 9.15 -3.62
C LEU A 37 -6.53 9.28 -2.97
N THR A 38 -6.14 10.50 -2.63
CA THR A 38 -4.85 10.77 -1.97
C THR A 38 -4.82 10.20 -0.55
N GLU A 39 -5.93 10.33 0.19
CA GLU A 39 -6.07 9.79 1.55
C GLU A 39 -6.06 8.25 1.56
N GLN A 40 -6.82 7.62 0.66
CA GLN A 40 -6.83 6.16 0.49
C GLN A 40 -5.44 5.61 0.13
N ARG A 41 -4.74 6.25 -0.81
CA ARG A 41 -3.38 5.85 -1.20
C ARG A 41 -2.37 5.96 -0.05
N SER A 42 -2.50 6.99 0.78
CA SER A 42 -1.65 7.18 1.97
C SER A 42 -1.89 6.08 3.01
N ALA A 43 -3.14 5.69 3.25
CA ALA A 43 -3.49 4.61 4.17
C ALA A 43 -2.95 3.26 3.69
N TYR A 44 -3.10 2.96 2.39
CA TYR A 44 -2.55 1.76 1.76
C TYR A 44 -1.02 1.71 1.86
N TRP A 45 -0.35 2.84 1.58
CA TRP A 45 1.10 2.94 1.67
C TRP A 45 1.62 2.66 3.09
N LYS A 46 0.99 3.23 4.12
CA LYS A 46 1.34 2.96 5.52
C LYS A 46 1.14 1.48 5.88
N ALA A 47 0.06 0.86 5.41
CA ALA A 47 -0.20 -0.55 5.67
C ALA A 47 0.87 -1.45 5.03
N ASN A 48 1.29 -1.13 3.80
CA ASN A 48 2.36 -1.87 3.14
C ASN A 48 3.71 -1.71 3.86
N LEU A 49 4.04 -0.49 4.29
CA LEU A 49 5.27 -0.23 5.07
C LEU A 49 5.29 -0.99 6.40
N ASN A 50 4.16 -1.12 7.09
CA ASN A 50 4.08 -1.92 8.32
C ASN A 50 4.39 -3.39 8.08
N ILE A 51 3.89 -3.97 6.99
CA ILE A 51 4.16 -5.36 6.62
C ILE A 51 5.64 -5.53 6.27
N LEU A 52 6.19 -4.57 5.51
CA LEU A 52 7.61 -4.58 5.14
C LEU A 52 8.49 -4.50 6.40
N GLY A 53 8.16 -3.63 7.35
CA GLY A 53 8.84 -3.54 8.64
C GLY A 53 8.79 -4.85 9.44
N TRP A 54 7.63 -5.52 9.46
CA TRP A 54 7.49 -6.84 10.08
C TRP A 54 8.34 -7.90 9.37
N CYS A 55 8.37 -7.90 8.04
CA CYS A 55 9.22 -8.80 7.26
C CYS A 55 10.70 -8.58 7.58
N LEU A 56 11.16 -7.33 7.68
CA LEU A 56 12.54 -7.02 8.08
C LEU A 56 12.85 -7.50 9.50
N GLY A 57 11.92 -7.34 10.44
CA GLY A 57 12.07 -7.83 11.82
C GLY A 57 12.20 -9.34 11.88
N VAL A 58 11.31 -10.08 11.21
CA VAL A 58 11.36 -11.55 11.17
C VAL A 58 12.62 -12.03 10.45
N TRP A 59 12.98 -11.39 9.35
CA TRP A 59 14.20 -11.70 8.61
C TRP A 59 15.45 -11.54 9.50
N PHE A 60 15.52 -10.45 10.28
CA PHE A 60 16.62 -10.23 11.21
C PHE A 60 16.65 -11.28 12.32
N ILE A 61 15.50 -11.62 12.90
CA ILE A 61 15.42 -12.63 13.97
C ILE A 61 15.82 -14.01 13.45
N ALA A 62 15.28 -14.43 12.31
CA ALA A 62 15.53 -15.75 11.75
C ALA A 62 16.93 -15.89 11.14
N GLY A 63 17.50 -14.80 10.59
CA GLY A 63 18.87 -14.79 10.05
C GLY A 63 19.96 -14.66 11.11
N TYR A 64 19.69 -13.96 12.22
CA TYR A 64 20.73 -13.62 13.21
C TYR A 64 20.43 -14.13 14.62
N LEU A 65 19.25 -13.87 15.20
CA LEU A 65 18.96 -14.26 16.58
C LEU A 65 18.82 -15.78 16.74
N LEU A 66 18.13 -16.45 15.82
CA LEU A 66 17.82 -17.87 15.91
C LEU A 66 19.07 -18.76 15.81
N PRO A 67 20.02 -18.52 14.87
CA PRO A 67 21.27 -19.25 14.83
C PRO A 67 22.17 -18.99 16.04
N ILE A 68 22.15 -17.78 16.61
CA ILE A 68 22.97 -17.40 17.77
C ILE A 68 22.46 -18.06 19.06
N PHE A 69 21.15 -18.02 19.32
CA PHE A 69 20.59 -18.61 20.55
C PHE A 69 20.53 -20.14 20.52
N MET A 70 20.30 -20.71 19.34
CA MET A 70 20.11 -22.15 19.17
C MET A 70 21.38 -22.85 18.65
N VAL A 71 22.52 -22.17 18.72
CA VAL A 71 23.82 -22.64 18.21
C VAL A 71 24.23 -23.98 18.81
N ASP A 72 23.98 -24.22 20.10
CA ASP A 72 24.39 -25.45 20.79
C ASP A 72 23.60 -26.68 20.33
N VAL A 73 22.31 -26.50 20.03
CA VAL A 73 21.41 -27.55 19.52
C VAL A 73 21.63 -27.78 18.02
N LEU A 74 21.97 -26.73 17.26
CA LEU A 74 22.27 -26.89 15.84
C LEU A 74 23.65 -27.49 15.61
N ASN A 75 24.65 -27.14 16.42
CA ASN A 75 26.01 -27.66 16.25
C ASN A 75 26.16 -29.14 16.61
N THR A 76 25.15 -29.75 17.24
CA THR A 76 25.09 -31.21 17.47
C THR A 76 24.88 -31.98 16.17
N MET A 77 24.32 -31.35 15.14
CA MET A 77 24.12 -31.94 13.82
C MET A 77 25.06 -31.25 12.82
N SER A 78 25.93 -32.02 12.17
CA SER A 78 26.84 -31.49 11.14
C SER A 78 26.29 -31.85 9.76
N ILE A 79 26.19 -30.88 8.85
CA ILE A 79 25.89 -31.15 7.43
C ILE A 79 27.17 -30.95 6.63
N GLY A 80 27.63 -32.02 5.97
CA GLY A 80 28.80 -31.96 5.08
C GLY A 80 30.11 -31.59 5.79
N GLY A 81 30.24 -31.87 7.09
CA GLY A 81 31.45 -31.59 7.88
C GLY A 81 31.47 -30.22 8.58
N TYR A 82 30.45 -29.37 8.36
CA TYR A 82 30.29 -28.10 9.07
C TYR A 82 29.11 -28.14 10.05
N PRO A 83 29.20 -27.42 11.18
CA PRO A 83 28.09 -27.34 12.14
C PRO A 83 26.86 -26.69 11.50
N LEU A 84 25.66 -27.24 11.74
CA LEU A 84 24.41 -26.71 11.16
C LEU A 84 24.16 -25.25 11.56
N GLY A 85 24.61 -24.84 12.75
CA GLY A 85 24.47 -23.46 13.22
C GLY A 85 25.22 -22.48 12.32
N PHE A 86 26.41 -22.87 11.85
CA PHE A 86 27.21 -22.09 10.91
C PHE A 86 26.58 -22.05 9.51
N TRP A 87 26.04 -23.18 9.05
CA TRP A 87 25.34 -23.26 7.77
C TRP A 87 24.08 -22.37 7.74
N MET A 88 23.30 -22.38 8.82
CA MET A 88 22.14 -21.49 9.01
C MET A 88 22.54 -20.02 9.09
N ALA A 89 23.68 -19.68 9.71
CA ALA A 89 24.16 -18.30 9.72
C ALA A 89 24.49 -17.78 8.31
N GLN A 90 24.97 -18.65 7.41
CA GLN A 90 25.36 -18.29 6.05
C GLN A 90 24.19 -18.33 5.05
N GLN A 91 23.38 -19.39 5.08
CA GLN A 91 22.33 -19.67 4.08
C GLN A 91 20.91 -19.56 4.66
N GLY A 92 20.76 -19.46 5.98
CA GLY A 92 19.43 -19.38 6.62
C GLY A 92 18.67 -18.11 6.24
N SER A 93 19.37 -17.00 5.94
CA SER A 93 18.74 -15.74 5.55
C SER A 93 18.02 -15.84 4.21
N ILE A 94 18.56 -16.56 3.22
CA ILE A 94 17.93 -16.72 1.91
C ILE A 94 16.68 -17.62 1.97
N TYR A 95 16.73 -18.70 2.76
CA TYR A 95 15.55 -19.55 2.98
C TYR A 95 14.44 -18.82 3.73
N THR A 96 14.82 -18.08 4.77
CA THR A 96 13.90 -17.18 5.50
C THR A 96 13.26 -16.19 4.53
N PHE A 97 14.06 -15.57 3.67
CA PHE A 97 13.58 -14.59 2.71
C PHE A 97 12.55 -15.18 1.73
N LEU A 98 12.79 -16.40 1.22
CA LEU A 98 11.82 -17.10 0.37
C LEU A 98 10.48 -17.34 1.09
N VAL A 99 10.51 -17.83 2.34
CA VAL A 99 9.30 -18.03 3.14
C VAL A 99 8.56 -16.71 3.38
N LEU A 100 9.30 -15.63 3.66
CA LEU A 100 8.74 -14.29 3.84
C LEU A 100 8.07 -13.77 2.56
N ILE A 101 8.61 -14.04 1.38
CA ILE A 101 7.98 -13.64 0.11
C ILE A 101 6.62 -14.33 -0.06
N PHE A 102 6.54 -15.65 0.19
CA PHE A 102 5.26 -16.36 0.11
C PHE A 102 4.26 -15.86 1.16
N PHE A 103 4.73 -15.62 2.39
CA PHE A 103 3.90 -15.06 3.46
C PHE A 103 3.39 -13.66 3.11
N TYR A 104 4.26 -12.79 2.61
CA TYR A 104 3.92 -11.45 2.16
C TYR A 104 2.87 -11.49 1.04
N ALA A 105 3.06 -12.34 0.02
CA ALA A 105 2.11 -12.48 -1.07
C ALA A 105 0.72 -12.94 -0.57
N TRP A 106 0.68 -13.91 0.34
CA TRP A 106 -0.58 -14.35 0.97
C TRP A 106 -1.21 -13.25 1.82
N TRP A 107 -0.42 -12.50 2.57
CA TRP A 107 -0.89 -11.41 3.42
C TRP A 107 -1.39 -10.22 2.59
N MET A 108 -0.72 -9.88 1.49
CA MET A 108 -1.14 -8.84 0.56
C MET A 108 -2.48 -9.19 -0.08
N ASN A 109 -2.69 -10.45 -0.49
CA ASN A 109 -4.01 -10.92 -0.94
C ASN A 109 -5.10 -10.77 0.14
N ARG A 110 -4.73 -10.90 1.43
CA ARG A 110 -5.66 -10.69 2.55
C ARG A 110 -5.89 -9.20 2.85
N LEU A 111 -4.88 -8.37 2.62
CA LEU A 111 -4.96 -6.92 2.77
C LEU A 111 -5.82 -6.33 1.66
N ASP A 112 -5.61 -6.74 0.41
CA ASP A 112 -6.47 -6.39 -0.72
C ASP A 112 -7.92 -6.74 -0.40
N LYS A 113 -8.22 -7.97 0.04
CA LYS A 113 -9.59 -8.34 0.47
C LYS A 113 -10.18 -7.47 1.58
N LYS A 114 -9.36 -6.80 2.40
CA LYS A 114 -9.83 -5.88 3.44
C LYS A 114 -10.04 -4.45 2.92
N PHE A 115 -9.34 -4.06 1.86
CA PHE A 115 -9.43 -2.73 1.25
C PHE A 115 -10.26 -2.73 -0.06
N ASP A 116 -10.64 -3.89 -0.59
CA ASP A 116 -11.41 -4.12 -1.83
C ASP A 116 -12.94 -3.96 -1.66
N VAL A 117 -13.44 -3.51 -0.51
CA VAL A 117 -14.87 -3.22 -0.36
C VAL A 117 -15.05 -2.01 0.55
N HIS A 118 -14.95 -0.81 -0.03
CA HIS A 118 -15.80 0.36 0.23
C HIS A 118 -15.54 1.39 -0.87
N GLU A 119 -15.74 0.99 -2.13
CA GLU A 119 -16.14 1.94 -3.17
C GLU A 119 -17.68 1.88 -3.27
N GLU A 120 -18.36 2.66 -2.44
CA GLU A 120 -19.70 3.22 -2.70
C GLU A 120 -19.67 4.73 -2.48
#